data_AF-A0A6I8QKN7-F1
#
_entry.id   AF-A0A6I8QKN7-F1
#
_cell.length_a   1.000
_cell.length_b   1.000
_cell.length_c   1.000
_cell.angle_alpha   90.00
_cell.angle_beta   90.00
_cell.angle_gamma   90.00
#
_symmetry.space_group_name_H-M   'P 1'
#
loop_
_entity.id
_entity.type
_entity.pdbx_description
1 polymer ?
#
loop_
_entity_poly.entity_id
_entity_poly.type
_entity_poly.pdbx_seq_one_letter_code
_entity_poly.pdbx_strand_id
1 'polypeptide(L)'
;MLVLAPQHFFHLNVAHVYKSSTSTEEMECYDTLDKLLASKDGLSAFRAFLKSEFSDENLEFWLACEDLKTSTSDQISSKVYDIYCEFIKAESPREINIDHKTRDDIAQNITQTTIHCFDDAQKLILCLMAKDSFPRFLKSEHYKELVQKQQNHVQKR
;
A
#
# COMPACT_ATOMS: atom_id res chain seq x y z
N MET A 1 -12.50 -48.45 -4.45
CA MET A 1 -11.79 -48.03 -3.23
C MET A 1 -10.43 -47.50 -3.61
N LEU A 2 -10.23 -46.19 -3.54
CA LEU A 2 -8.95 -45.58 -3.16
C LEU A 2 -9.31 -44.29 -2.44
N VAL A 3 -9.23 -44.34 -1.12
CA VAL A 3 -9.40 -43.19 -0.23
C VAL A 3 -8.06 -42.46 -0.22
N LEU A 4 -8.02 -41.23 -0.72
CA LEU A 4 -6.90 -40.31 -0.50
C LEU A 4 -7.44 -39.10 0.26
N ALA A 5 -7.15 -39.07 1.55
CA ALA A 5 -7.29 -37.91 2.43
C ALA A 5 -5.95 -37.13 2.45
N PRO A 6 -5.85 -36.01 3.19
CA PRO A 6 -5.98 -34.66 2.68
C PRO A 6 -4.63 -33.92 2.66
N GLN A 7 -4.39 -33.09 1.65
CA GLN A 7 -3.16 -32.32 1.55
C GLN A 7 -3.32 -31.03 2.37
N HIS A 8 -2.95 -31.10 3.65
CA HIS A 8 -2.63 -29.94 4.45
C HIS A 8 -1.18 -29.52 4.17
N PHE A 9 -0.94 -28.21 4.30
CA PHE A 9 0.36 -27.51 4.29
C PHE A 9 0.98 -27.13 2.94
N PHE A 10 0.62 -25.93 2.46
CA PHE A 10 1.59 -24.83 2.29
C PHE A 10 0.89 -23.51 2.63
N HIS A 11 0.95 -23.13 3.91
CA HIS A 11 0.62 -21.80 4.39
C HIS A 11 1.93 -21.19 4.91
N LEU A 12 2.88 -20.93 4.00
CA LEU A 12 4.18 -20.36 4.33
C LEU A 12 4.68 -19.51 3.16
N ASN A 13 4.55 -18.19 3.28
CA ASN A 13 5.65 -17.22 3.06
C ASN A 13 5.19 -15.75 2.90
N VAL A 14 4.31 -15.27 3.78
CA VAL A 14 4.23 -13.82 4.05
C VAL A 14 4.66 -13.53 5.50
N ALA A 15 4.34 -14.45 6.43
CA ALA A 15 4.74 -14.32 7.82
C ALA A 15 6.25 -14.49 8.07
N HIS A 16 7.00 -15.23 7.25
CA HIS A 16 8.42 -15.50 7.55
C HIS A 16 9.32 -14.27 7.33
N VAL A 17 8.93 -13.34 6.45
CA VAL A 17 9.63 -12.05 6.28
C VAL A 17 9.29 -11.09 7.43
N TYR A 18 8.08 -11.15 7.98
CA TYR A 18 7.61 -10.26 9.05
C TYR A 18 7.96 -10.70 10.48
N LYS A 19 8.36 -11.96 10.72
CA LYS A 19 8.45 -12.52 12.09
C LYS A 19 9.86 -12.62 12.68
N SER A 20 10.82 -11.88 12.14
CA SER A 20 12.08 -11.60 12.85
C SER A 20 12.23 -10.09 13.05
N SER A 21 11.75 -9.62 14.21
CA SER A 21 12.17 -8.35 14.82
C SER A 21 11.65 -7.04 14.22
N THR A 22 10.35 -6.88 13.97
CA THR A 22 9.77 -5.53 13.85
C THR A 22 9.82 -4.83 15.21
N SER A 23 10.52 -3.70 15.30
CA SER A 23 10.63 -2.93 16.55
C SER A 23 9.29 -2.25 16.88
N THR A 24 9.06 -1.91 18.16
CA THR A 24 7.88 -1.16 18.59
C THR A 24 7.69 0.15 17.82
N GLU A 25 8.80 0.79 17.44
CA GLU A 25 8.82 2.05 16.68
C GLU A 25 8.34 1.88 15.24
N GLU A 26 8.65 0.74 14.59
CA GLU A 26 8.15 0.45 13.24
C GLU A 26 6.63 0.23 13.26
N MET A 27 6.12 -0.44 14.29
CA MET A 27 4.67 -0.68 14.48
C MET A 27 3.90 0.64 14.68
N GLU A 28 4.42 1.54 15.50
CA GLU A 28 3.82 2.85 15.78
C GLU A 28 3.83 3.77 14.53
N CYS A 29 4.87 3.65 13.71
CA CYS A 29 4.97 4.37 12.44
C CYS A 29 3.86 3.95 11.46
N TYR A 30 3.55 2.64 11.37
CA TYR A 30 2.46 2.13 10.53
C TYR A 30 1.10 2.63 11.00
N ASP A 31 0.81 2.51 12.29
CA ASP A 31 -0.46 2.99 12.86
C ASP A 31 -0.66 4.49 12.61
N THR A 32 0.43 5.25 12.63
CA THR A 32 0.39 6.70 12.38
C THR A 32 0.19 7.01 10.90
N LEU A 33 0.86 6.29 10.00
CA LEU A 33 0.66 6.45 8.56
C LEU A 33 -0.77 6.05 8.15
N ASP A 34 -1.31 4.94 8.66
CA ASP A 34 -2.69 4.52 8.39
C ASP A 34 -3.70 5.59 8.82
N LYS A 35 -3.52 6.17 10.02
CA LYS A 35 -4.37 7.30 10.48
C LYS A 35 -4.24 8.53 9.59
N LEU A 36 -3.03 8.82 9.09
CA LEU A 36 -2.80 9.93 8.16
C LEU A 36 -3.56 9.70 6.85
N LEU A 37 -3.46 8.50 6.27
CA LEU A 37 -4.10 8.15 5.01
C LEU A 37 -5.63 8.10 5.13
N ALA A 38 -6.17 7.75 6.31
CA ALA A 38 -7.59 7.83 6.61
C ALA A 38 -8.13 9.27 6.73
N SER A 39 -7.26 10.25 6.98
CA SER A 39 -7.62 11.67 7.05
C SER A 39 -7.57 12.32 5.67
N LYS A 40 -8.66 12.96 5.23
CA LYS A 40 -8.69 13.67 3.94
C LYS A 40 -7.58 14.72 3.82
N ASP A 41 -7.35 15.50 4.87
CA ASP A 41 -6.32 16.54 4.88
C ASP A 41 -4.93 15.94 4.99
N GLY A 42 -4.77 14.87 5.78
CA GLY A 42 -3.51 14.13 5.92
C GLY A 42 -3.07 13.50 4.60
N LEU A 43 -3.97 12.77 3.95
CA LEU A 43 -3.76 12.19 2.62
C LEU A 43 -3.41 13.26 1.59
N SER A 44 -4.15 14.37 1.56
CA SER A 44 -3.89 15.47 0.62
C SER A 44 -2.49 16.07 0.82
N ALA A 45 -2.09 16.32 2.07
CA ALA A 45 -0.77 16.85 2.39
C ALA A 45 0.35 15.86 2.04
N PHE A 46 0.17 14.58 2.35
CA PHE A 46 1.17 13.55 2.05
C PHE A 46 1.32 13.35 0.54
N ARG A 47 0.21 13.31 -0.19
CA ARG A 47 0.20 13.22 -1.66
C ARG A 47 0.89 14.43 -2.30
N ALA A 48 0.64 15.64 -1.81
CA ALA A 48 1.30 16.84 -2.29
C ALA A 48 2.82 16.79 -2.07
N PHE A 49 3.25 16.33 -0.89
CA PHE A 49 4.65 16.10 -0.58
C PHE A 49 5.31 15.11 -1.55
N LEU A 50 4.73 13.92 -1.74
CA LEU A 50 5.28 12.90 -2.64
C LEU A 50 5.35 13.39 -4.09
N LYS A 51 4.33 14.12 -4.56
CA LYS A 51 4.35 14.72 -5.90
C LYS A 51 5.43 15.77 -6.07
N SER A 52 5.73 16.55 -5.03
CA SER A 52 6.81 17.54 -5.06
C SER A 52 8.21 16.91 -5.23
N GLU A 53 8.33 15.63 -4.88
CA GLU A 53 9.57 14.84 -4.98
C GLU A 53 9.51 13.79 -6.10
N PHE A 54 8.45 13.80 -6.92
CA PHE A 54 8.22 12.82 -8.00
C PHE A 54 8.26 11.36 -7.52
N SER A 55 7.72 11.08 -6.32
CA SER A 55 7.77 9.76 -5.68
C SER A 55 6.39 9.31 -5.17
N ASP A 56 5.32 9.61 -5.91
CA ASP A 56 3.94 9.34 -5.50
C ASP A 56 3.41 7.97 -5.95
N GLU A 57 4.17 7.20 -6.74
CA GLU A 57 3.75 5.90 -7.30
C GLU A 57 3.30 4.90 -6.24
N ASN A 58 4.00 4.84 -5.10
CA ASN A 58 3.67 3.95 -4.00
C ASN A 58 2.32 4.31 -3.35
N LEU A 59 2.04 5.60 -3.17
CA LEU A 59 0.77 6.05 -2.62
C LEU A 59 -0.37 5.82 -3.61
N GLU A 60 -0.14 6.09 -4.90
CA GLU A 60 -1.16 5.91 -5.93
C GLU A 60 -1.52 4.44 -6.13
N PHE A 61 -0.53 3.54 -6.09
CA PHE A 61 -0.78 2.10 -6.06
C PHE A 61 -1.61 1.70 -4.84
N TRP A 62 -1.24 2.16 -3.64
CA TRP A 62 -1.96 1.85 -2.41
C TRP A 62 -3.43 2.32 -2.48
N LEU A 63 -3.67 3.53 -3.02
CA LEU A 63 -5.02 4.07 -3.22
C LEU A 63 -5.81 3.30 -4.27
N ALA A 64 -5.17 2.85 -5.36
CA ALA A 64 -5.83 2.03 -6.37
C ALA A 64 -6.27 0.67 -5.79
N CYS A 65 -5.49 0.11 -4.86
CA CYS A 65 -5.87 -1.10 -4.13
C CYS A 65 -7.08 -0.86 -3.20
N GLU A 66 -7.15 0.27 -2.49
CA GLU A 66 -8.33 0.62 -1.68
C GLU A 66 -9.58 0.81 -2.55
N ASP A 67 -9.44 1.46 -3.71
CA ASP A 67 -10.54 1.62 -4.67
C ASP A 67 -11.01 0.26 -5.22
N LEU A 68 -10.08 -0.65 -5.55
CA LEU A 68 -10.40 -2.02 -5.97
C LEU A 68 -11.26 -2.76 -4.93
N LYS A 69 -10.96 -2.63 -3.64
CA LYS A 69 -11.71 -3.30 -2.56
C LYS A 69 -13.17 -2.85 -2.44
N THR A 70 -13.49 -1.65 -2.95
CA THR A 70 -14.86 -1.10 -2.96
C THR A 70 -15.59 -1.32 -4.29
N SER A 71 -14.95 -2.00 -5.24
CA SER A 71 -15.44 -2.14 -6.61
C SER A 71 -16.52 -3.20 -6.76
N THR A 72 -17.39 -3.01 -7.74
CA THR A 72 -18.42 -4.00 -8.11
C THR A 72 -17.81 -5.14 -8.94
N SER A 73 -18.48 -6.30 -8.96
CA SER A 73 -17.95 -7.51 -9.62
C SER A 73 -17.58 -7.33 -11.09
N ASP A 74 -18.29 -6.46 -11.81
CA ASP A 74 -18.06 -6.12 -13.21
C ASP A 74 -16.83 -5.23 -13.43
N GLN A 75 -16.39 -4.51 -12.40
CA GLN A 75 -15.22 -3.61 -12.46
C GLN A 75 -13.92 -4.32 -12.08
N ILE A 76 -13.98 -5.36 -11.25
CA ILE A 76 -12.80 -6.00 -10.65
C ILE A 76 -11.78 -6.41 -11.71
N SER A 77 -12.20 -7.13 -12.76
CA SER A 77 -11.27 -7.64 -13.77
C SER A 77 -10.53 -6.53 -14.51
N SER A 78 -11.23 -5.45 -14.90
CA SER A 78 -10.59 -4.29 -15.53
C SER A 78 -9.62 -3.61 -14.58
N LYS A 79 -10.05 -3.27 -13.36
CA LYS A 79 -9.20 -2.57 -12.39
C LYS A 79 -7.97 -3.38 -11.99
N VAL A 80 -8.10 -4.70 -11.83
CA VAL A 80 -6.96 -5.58 -11.56
C VAL A 80 -5.94 -5.50 -12.70
N TYR A 81 -6.40 -5.53 -13.95
CA TYR A 81 -5.53 -5.42 -15.10
C TYR A 81 -4.87 -4.03 -15.22
N ASP A 82 -5.63 -2.96 -14.98
CA ASP A 82 -5.16 -1.58 -15.01
C ASP A 82 -4.07 -1.34 -13.95
N ILE A 83 -4.32 -1.75 -12.70
CA ILE A 83 -3.35 -1.67 -11.60
C ILE A 83 -2.07 -2.43 -11.95
N TYR A 84 -2.20 -3.64 -12.51
CA TYR A 84 -1.03 -4.42 -12.89
C TYR A 84 -0.20 -3.73 -13.98
N CYS A 85 -0.85 -3.19 -15.01
CA CYS A 85 -0.16 -2.54 -16.12
C CYS A 85 0.49 -1.21 -15.72
N GLU A 86 -0.11 -0.47 -14.79
CA GLU A 86 0.40 0.83 -14.35
C GLU A 86 1.52 0.71 -13.32
N PHE A 87 1.46 -0.27 -12.41
CA PHE A 87 2.33 -0.31 -11.22
C PHE A 87 3.19 -1.58 -11.08
N ILE A 88 2.77 -2.74 -11.59
CA ILE A 88 3.42 -4.04 -11.27
C ILE A 88 4.24 -4.59 -12.44
N LYS A 89 3.72 -4.47 -13.66
CA LYS A 89 4.37 -4.98 -14.87
C LYS A 89 5.76 -4.36 -14.97
N ALA A 90 6.75 -5.19 -15.32
CA ALA A 90 8.10 -4.69 -15.56
C ALA A 90 8.07 -3.58 -16.62
N GLU A 91 8.80 -2.49 -16.36
CA GLU A 91 8.84 -1.29 -17.22
C GLU A 91 7.50 -0.56 -17.30
N SER A 92 6.62 -0.74 -16.32
CA SER A 92 5.39 0.04 -16.20
C SER A 92 5.71 1.52 -15.95
N PRO A 93 4.85 2.45 -16.42
CA PRO A 93 5.12 3.88 -16.32
C PRO A 93 5.27 4.38 -14.88
N ARG A 94 4.73 3.64 -13.90
CA ARG A 94 4.76 3.97 -12.48
C ARG A 94 5.13 2.74 -11.64
N GLU A 95 6.12 1.97 -12.11
CA GLU A 95 6.58 0.75 -11.44
C GLU A 95 6.91 1.00 -9.97
N ILE A 96 6.25 0.27 -9.07
CA ILE A 96 6.47 0.36 -7.62
C ILE A 96 7.72 -0.43 -7.21
N ASN A 97 8.36 -0.02 -6.12
CA ASN A 97 9.59 -0.64 -5.66
C ASN A 97 9.32 -1.93 -4.86
N ILE A 98 9.14 -3.05 -5.57
CA ILE A 98 8.97 -4.40 -5.01
C ILE A 98 10.03 -5.36 -5.57
N ASP A 99 10.35 -6.41 -4.81
CA ASP A 99 11.32 -7.41 -5.27
C ASP A 99 10.77 -8.29 -6.41
N HIS A 100 11.70 -8.90 -7.17
CA HIS A 100 11.36 -9.74 -8.33
C HIS A 100 10.41 -10.88 -7.97
N LYS A 101 10.58 -11.46 -6.78
CA LYS A 101 9.79 -12.58 -6.31
C LYS A 101 8.33 -12.16 -6.09
N THR A 102 8.11 -11.04 -5.40
CA THR A 102 6.80 -10.46 -5.15
C THR A 102 6.09 -10.14 -6.45
N ARG A 103 6.80 -9.55 -7.41
CA ARG A 103 6.26 -9.26 -8.75
C ARG A 103 5.82 -10.54 -9.48
N ASP A 104 6.65 -11.58 -9.48
CA ASP A 104 6.31 -12.86 -10.12
C ASP A 104 5.11 -13.52 -9.47
N ASP A 105 5.05 -13.51 -8.13
CA ASP A 105 3.93 -14.07 -7.35
C ASP A 105 2.61 -13.33 -7.69
N ILE A 106 2.64 -12.00 -7.87
CA ILE A 106 1.45 -11.23 -8.34
C ILE A 106 1.10 -11.59 -9.79
N ALA A 107 2.09 -11.67 -10.67
CA ALA A 107 1.88 -11.95 -12.10
C ALA A 107 1.25 -13.33 -12.35
N GLN A 108 1.54 -14.32 -11.50
CA GLN A 108 0.92 -15.65 -11.59
C GLN A 108 -0.54 -15.65 -11.08
N ASN A 109 -0.82 -14.86 -10.05
CA ASN A 109 -2.13 -14.86 -9.37
C ASN A 109 -3.15 -13.89 -9.96
N ILE A 110 -2.72 -12.97 -10.83
CA ILE A 110 -3.61 -12.00 -11.48
C ILE A 110 -4.78 -12.65 -12.26
N THR A 111 -4.62 -13.91 -12.67
CA THR A 111 -5.63 -14.70 -13.38
C THR A 111 -6.89 -14.99 -12.56
N GLN A 112 -6.82 -14.89 -11.22
CA GLN A 112 -7.97 -15.10 -10.34
C GLN A 112 -8.85 -13.85 -10.20
N THR A 113 -8.35 -12.67 -10.59
CA THR A 113 -9.04 -11.36 -10.59
C THR A 113 -10.01 -11.18 -9.41
N THR A 114 -9.47 -11.01 -8.20
CA THR A 114 -10.26 -10.78 -6.98
C THR A 114 -9.97 -9.40 -6.39
N ILE A 115 -10.85 -8.91 -5.52
CA ILE A 115 -10.60 -7.66 -4.77
C ILE A 115 -9.36 -7.73 -3.85
N HIS A 116 -8.88 -8.94 -3.55
CA HIS A 116 -7.73 -9.19 -2.68
C HIS A 116 -6.43 -9.46 -3.47
N CYS A 117 -6.44 -9.26 -4.79
CA CYS A 117 -5.33 -9.61 -5.68
C CYS A 117 -3.99 -8.95 -5.29
N PHE A 118 -4.04 -7.79 -4.62
CA PHE A 118 -2.87 -7.00 -4.27
C PHE A 118 -2.67 -6.81 -2.77
N ASP A 119 -3.39 -7.54 -1.90
CA ASP A 119 -3.36 -7.29 -0.45
C ASP A 119 -1.94 -7.38 0.14
N ASP A 120 -1.14 -8.34 -0.29
CA ASP A 120 0.23 -8.50 0.22
C ASP A 120 1.18 -7.44 -0.34
N ALA A 121 1.05 -7.11 -1.63
CA ALA A 121 1.79 -6.02 -2.26
C ALA A 121 1.46 -4.66 -1.60
N GLN A 122 0.19 -4.42 -1.33
CA GLN A 122 -0.28 -3.20 -0.68
C GLN A 122 0.29 -3.03 0.73
N LYS A 123 0.37 -4.11 1.52
CA LYS A 123 1.05 -4.09 2.84
C LYS A 123 2.53 -3.76 2.71
N LEU A 124 3.22 -4.38 1.76
CA LEU A 124 4.64 -4.11 1.52
C LEU A 124 4.88 -2.64 1.16
N ILE A 125 4.05 -2.07 0.30
CA ILE A 125 4.14 -0.67 -0.11
C ILE A 125 3.81 0.29 1.04
N LEU A 126 2.79 0.00 1.84
CA LEU A 126 2.54 0.77 3.05
C LEU A 126 3.78 0.77 3.96
N CYS A 127 4.43 -0.38 4.10
CA CYS A 127 5.63 -0.48 4.90
C CYS A 127 6.82 0.27 4.30
N LEU A 128 6.99 0.22 2.99
CA LEU A 128 8.01 0.99 2.28
C LEU A 128 7.81 2.50 2.51
N MET A 129 6.58 2.99 2.34
CA MET A 129 6.26 4.40 2.57
C MET A 129 6.55 4.81 4.01
N ALA A 130 6.18 3.99 5.00
CA ALA A 130 6.44 4.24 6.42
C ALA A 130 7.93 4.26 6.79
N LYS A 131 8.79 3.52 6.07
CA LYS A 131 10.25 3.49 6.32
C LYS A 131 11.02 4.55 5.55
N ASP A 132 10.57 4.97 4.38
CA ASP A 132 11.29 5.92 3.53
C ASP A 132 10.63 7.31 3.51
N SER A 133 9.48 7.42 2.85
CA SER A 133 8.87 8.70 2.52
C SER A 133 8.18 9.40 3.70
N PHE A 134 7.59 8.63 4.61
CA PHE A 134 6.82 9.16 5.73
C PHE A 134 7.70 9.87 6.79
N PRO A 135 8.87 9.35 7.19
CA PRO A 135 9.80 10.09 8.05
C PRO A 135 10.29 11.41 7.45
N ARG A 136 10.39 11.50 6.12
CA ARG A 136 10.73 12.74 5.40
C ARG A 136 9.55 13.70 5.38
N PHE A 137 8.34 13.19 5.14
CA PHE A 137 7.10 13.96 5.23
C PHE A 137 6.94 14.64 6.60
N LEU A 138 7.15 13.92 7.70
CA LEU A 138 7.04 14.47 9.07
C LEU A 138 8.00 15.65 9.34
N LYS A 139 9.08 15.76 8.57
CA LYS A 139 10.07 16.86 8.66
C LYS A 139 9.82 17.98 7.63
N SER A 140 8.91 17.76 6.68
CA SER A 140 8.64 18.66 5.56
C SER A 140 7.76 19.85 5.95
N GLU A 141 7.79 20.92 5.13
CA GLU A 141 6.88 22.05 5.28
C GLU A 141 5.41 21.65 5.10
N HIS A 142 5.11 20.67 4.23
CA HIS A 142 3.75 20.17 4.02
C HIS A 142 3.11 19.65 5.32
N TYR A 143 3.88 18.96 6.16
CA TYR A 143 3.39 18.48 7.45
C TYR A 143 3.23 19.62 8.47
N LYS A 144 4.15 20.59 8.50
CA LYS A 144 4.04 21.78 9.36
C LYS A 144 2.77 22.58 9.04
N GLU A 145 2.49 22.79 7.76
CA GLU A 145 1.27 23.46 7.30
C GLU A 145 -0.01 22.69 7.68
N LEU A 146 0.01 21.35 7.57
CA LEU A 146 -1.10 20.50 8.00
C LEU A 146 -1.41 20.69 9.48
N VAL A 147 -0.39 20.61 10.35
CA VAL A 147 -0.55 20.78 11.80
C VAL A 147 -1.06 22.18 12.14
N GLN A 148 -0.52 23.21 11.49
CA GLN A 148 -0.95 24.60 11.72
C GLN A 148 -2.41 24.82 11.31
N LYS A 149 -2.85 24.25 10.18
CA LYS A 149 -4.26 24.30 9.76
C LYS A 149 -5.17 23.62 10.78
N GLN A 150 -4.79 22.46 11.31
CA GLN A 150 -5.60 21.76 12.32
C GLN A 150 -5.72 22.56 13.62
N GLN A 151 -4.65 23.20 14.10
CA GLN A 151 -4.68 24.05 15.29
C GLN A 151 -5.60 25.27 15.11
N ASN A 152 -5.57 25.89 13.93
CA ASN A 152 -6.43 27.04 13.61
C ASN A 152 -7.93 26.66 13.52
N HIS A 153 -8.26 25.42 13.16
CA HIS A 153 -9.64 24.92 13.17
C HIS A 153 -10.16 24.64 14.58
N VAL A 154 -9.30 24.29 15.54
CA VAL A 154 -9.68 24.06 16.94
C VAL A 154 -9.91 25.37 17.68
N GLN A 155 -9.13 26.43 17.38
CA GLN A 155 -9.27 27.74 18.05
C GLN A 155 -10.50 28.55 17.59
N LYS A 156 -11.13 28.16 16.48
CA LYS A 156 -12.32 28.83 15.90
C LYS A 156 -13.65 28.11 16.20
N ARG A 157 -13.63 27.07 17.04
CA ARG A 157 -14.82 26.42 17.59
C ARG A 157 -15.04 26.86 19.03
#